data_AF-I0YX47-F1
#
_entry.id   AF-I0YX47-F1
#
_cell.length_a   1.000
_cell.length_b   1.000
_cell.length_c   1.000
_cell.angle_alpha   90.00
_cell.angle_beta   90.00
_cell.angle_gamma   90.00
#
_symmetry.space_group_name_H-M   'P 1'
#
loop_
_entity.id
_entity.type
_entity.pdbx_description
1 polymer ?
#
loop_
_entity_poly.entity_id
_entity_poly.type
_entity_poly.pdbx_seq_one_letter_code
_entity_poly.pdbx_strand_id
1 'polypeptide(L)'
;MTCHVTRSGYSIWAAEDEADPAGLRRLRNRLSHVVLLKWEETGEEHKLKLYDIQPDSSGRLAWAAVEEAFGADLVEISDEGTPGLLQVGDRAGLTIDTFQPGDTILVNVSRKAQAQTAAEVASGYFGKNKYGVLGLAPSSAASFENYNELQKLRINAPFFLSGRPASAKAPPLALVHEVFGEFLTDADSIQPSPDTFDFVLEACAMLADFYADEKIRQQLFNRLLGRFLGKDIYSVSLTEGVSATGGSIVDSLDKPEFASLHVEYKEDMSTGTASDPSAEIMSYHYCLLNRMAPKSRLASSPCFGVVVIGCMLWICGLAFVGKLAFQPLTPMFPMLDLRPGQPAYMEQLARAFEALRHGVTRLGKEYAASPLGVRPAHFVPYPLTNSARWLEVQHLVNIDSLLFFARDAQTETAKVIKYVTKYSTEVHQALSDTGLAPVLYDTVQLKGGFMQVEMELLAEEDGWTRLDMMSAEELSRVQPAVLAALDRVHALRLPDGGSVVLADCRPCNVMVRIVDGGLVDVRFIDFDWAGRAGVVRYPCFMNHRDVPWPDGVKEFEHALQIHDTRLLTRHLPKMSTAATDGWLS
;
A
#
# COMPACT_ATOMS: atom_id res chain seq x y z
N MET A 1 -38.96 33.56 -23.34
CA MET A 1 -39.72 32.96 -24.46
C MET A 1 -38.96 33.26 -25.75
N THR A 2 -38.76 32.24 -26.61
CA THR A 2 -38.71 32.24 -28.10
C THR A 2 -38.06 33.39 -28.91
N CYS A 3 -37.44 33.20 -30.08
CA CYS A 3 -36.91 32.00 -30.78
C CYS A 3 -36.27 32.42 -32.14
N HIS A 4 -34.98 32.14 -32.38
CA HIS A 4 -34.28 32.10 -33.70
C HIS A 4 -34.43 33.32 -34.67
N VAL A 5 -33.81 33.42 -35.87
CA VAL A 5 -32.80 32.57 -36.56
C VAL A 5 -31.47 33.38 -36.72
N THR A 6 -30.64 33.47 -37.77
CA THR A 6 -30.54 32.99 -39.18
C THR A 6 -29.06 32.93 -39.61
N ARG A 7 -28.71 32.33 -40.76
CA ARG A 7 -27.33 32.30 -41.33
C ARG A 7 -27.37 32.54 -42.86
N SER A 8 -26.37 33.21 -43.42
CA SER A 8 -26.10 33.35 -44.88
C SER A 8 -24.99 32.37 -45.33
N GLY A 9 -24.72 32.08 -46.62
CA GLY A 9 -25.39 32.45 -47.88
C GLY A 9 -24.41 32.43 -49.09
N TYR A 10 -24.87 32.01 -50.30
CA TYR A 10 -24.14 31.93 -51.60
C TYR A 10 -23.01 30.86 -51.69
N SER A 11 -22.76 30.04 -52.74
CA SER A 11 -23.00 29.99 -54.24
C SER A 11 -21.99 30.78 -55.09
N ILE A 12 -21.52 30.35 -56.27
CA ILE A 12 -21.97 29.32 -57.26
C ILE A 12 -20.79 28.36 -57.65
N TRP A 13 -20.87 27.37 -58.57
CA TRP A 13 -21.00 27.44 -60.04
C TRP A 13 -21.39 26.09 -60.68
N ALA A 14 -21.79 26.10 -61.97
CA ALA A 14 -22.15 24.92 -62.76
C ALA A 14 -21.34 24.82 -64.07
N ALA A 15 -21.19 23.59 -64.59
CA ALA A 15 -20.80 23.27 -65.95
C ALA A 15 -21.50 21.96 -66.36
N GLU A 16 -22.15 21.95 -67.51
CA GLU A 16 -22.78 20.76 -68.11
C GLU A 16 -21.95 20.31 -69.32
N ASP A 17 -21.67 19.02 -69.42
CA ASP A 17 -21.32 18.37 -70.69
C ASP A 17 -21.63 16.86 -70.60
N GLU A 18 -21.84 16.20 -71.74
CA GLU A 18 -22.55 14.91 -71.80
C GLU A 18 -21.77 13.70 -71.23
N ALA A 19 -22.40 12.91 -70.36
CA ALA A 19 -21.88 11.62 -69.88
C ALA A 19 -22.98 10.58 -69.65
N ASP A 20 -22.67 9.31 -69.97
CA ASP A 20 -23.59 8.16 -69.96
C ASP A 20 -24.42 7.99 -68.67
N PRO A 21 -25.77 8.03 -68.74
CA PRO A 21 -26.65 7.79 -67.60
C PRO A 21 -26.51 6.40 -66.94
N ALA A 22 -26.08 5.36 -67.69
CA ALA A 22 -25.87 4.02 -67.15
C ALA A 22 -24.56 3.93 -66.35
N GLY A 23 -23.47 4.49 -66.87
CA GLY A 23 -22.20 4.70 -66.19
C GLY A 23 -22.37 5.57 -64.93
N LEU A 24 -23.08 6.70 -65.04
CA LEU A 24 -23.39 7.55 -63.89
C LEU A 24 -24.26 6.85 -62.84
N ARG A 25 -25.24 6.02 -63.22
CA ARG A 25 -25.96 5.17 -62.24
C ARG A 25 -25.05 4.15 -61.55
N ARG A 26 -24.10 3.53 -62.28
CA ARG A 26 -23.14 2.57 -61.72
C ARG A 26 -22.09 3.22 -60.81
N LEU A 27 -21.73 4.47 -61.05
CA LEU A 27 -20.89 5.29 -60.17
C LEU A 27 -21.67 5.79 -58.94
N ARG A 28 -22.87 6.35 -59.13
CA ARG A 28 -23.70 6.91 -58.06
C ARG A 28 -24.15 5.85 -57.05
N ASN A 29 -24.43 4.62 -57.49
CA ASN A 29 -24.70 3.48 -56.59
C ASN A 29 -23.43 2.82 -56.00
N ARG A 30 -22.21 3.23 -56.41
CA ARG A 30 -20.95 2.81 -55.78
C ARG A 30 -20.44 3.79 -54.71
N LEU A 31 -21.02 4.99 -54.65
CA LEU A 31 -20.65 6.08 -53.73
C LEU A 31 -21.76 6.43 -52.72
N SER A 32 -22.90 5.75 -52.75
CA SER A 32 -24.07 6.09 -51.92
C SER A 32 -24.01 5.61 -50.47
N HIS A 33 -22.97 4.89 -50.07
CA HIS A 33 -22.80 4.32 -48.72
C HIS A 33 -21.32 4.35 -48.28
N VAL A 34 -20.71 5.53 -48.32
CA VAL A 34 -19.33 5.77 -47.83
C VAL A 34 -19.29 6.93 -46.86
N VAL A 35 -18.34 6.89 -45.93
CA VAL A 35 -17.99 7.99 -45.02
C VAL A 35 -16.52 8.36 -45.20
N LEU A 36 -16.18 9.60 -44.85
CA LEU A 36 -14.82 10.10 -44.80
C LEU A 36 -14.35 10.08 -43.34
N LEU A 37 -13.27 9.35 -43.05
CA LEU A 37 -12.59 9.39 -41.77
C LEU A 37 -11.36 10.28 -41.91
N LYS A 38 -11.16 11.18 -40.96
CA LYS A 38 -10.08 12.17 -41.00
C LYS A 38 -9.33 12.21 -39.68
N TRP A 39 -8.03 11.91 -39.70
CA TRP A 39 -7.18 12.04 -38.53
C TRP A 39 -7.01 13.52 -38.17
N GLU A 40 -7.39 13.87 -36.94
CA GLU A 40 -7.45 15.24 -36.43
C GLU A 40 -6.07 15.93 -36.37
N GLU A 41 -5.01 15.21 -35.98
CA GLU A 41 -3.66 15.78 -35.80
C GLU A 41 -2.93 16.05 -37.13
N THR A 42 -3.07 15.18 -38.13
CA THR A 42 -2.30 15.25 -39.39
C THR A 42 -3.14 15.62 -40.61
N GLY A 43 -4.47 15.50 -40.52
CA GLY A 43 -5.37 15.65 -41.64
C GLY A 43 -5.40 14.46 -42.62
N GLU A 44 -4.82 13.31 -42.27
CA GLU A 44 -4.88 12.08 -43.09
C GLU A 44 -6.34 11.63 -43.31
N GLU A 45 -6.74 11.39 -44.57
CA GLU A 45 -8.14 11.18 -44.96
C GLU A 45 -8.36 9.85 -45.69
N HIS A 46 -9.26 9.00 -45.19
CA HIS A 46 -9.63 7.71 -45.78
C HIS A 46 -11.14 7.58 -46.02
N LYS A 47 -11.53 6.96 -47.14
CA LYS A 47 -12.94 6.79 -47.53
C LYS A 47 -13.35 5.33 -47.46
N LEU A 48 -14.18 5.00 -46.46
CA LEU A 48 -14.60 3.63 -46.18
C LEU A 48 -16.09 3.43 -46.41
N LYS A 49 -16.47 2.19 -46.70
CA LYS A 49 -17.87 1.80 -46.96
C LYS A 49 -18.58 1.43 -45.67
N LEU A 50 -19.85 1.79 -45.61
CA LEU A 50 -20.75 1.30 -44.57
C LEU A 50 -21.29 -0.09 -44.92
N TYR A 51 -21.53 -0.91 -43.91
CA TYR A 51 -22.27 -2.18 -44.00
C TYR A 51 -23.48 -2.16 -43.05
N ASP A 52 -24.31 -3.21 -43.05
CA ASP A 52 -25.54 -3.30 -42.24
C ASP A 52 -26.44 -2.06 -42.41
N ILE A 53 -26.72 -1.71 -43.67
CA ILE A 53 -27.43 -0.48 -44.03
C ILE A 53 -28.89 -0.56 -43.54
N GLN A 54 -29.26 0.38 -42.67
CA GLN A 54 -30.58 0.48 -42.06
C GLN A 54 -31.59 1.17 -42.99
N PRO A 55 -32.90 1.09 -42.70
CA PRO A 55 -33.95 1.70 -43.55
C PRO A 55 -33.87 3.23 -43.67
N ASP A 56 -33.13 3.92 -42.80
CA ASP A 56 -32.86 5.36 -42.85
C ASP A 56 -31.59 5.70 -43.66
N SER A 57 -30.95 4.70 -44.28
CA SER A 57 -29.67 4.76 -45.01
C SER A 57 -28.40 4.86 -44.15
N SER A 58 -28.51 4.89 -42.81
CA SER A 58 -27.34 4.79 -41.93
C SER A 58 -26.69 3.40 -41.99
N GLY A 59 -25.44 3.27 -41.55
CA GLY A 59 -24.76 1.98 -41.48
C GLY A 59 -23.48 1.97 -40.65
N ARG A 60 -22.90 0.78 -40.48
CA ARG A 60 -21.75 0.46 -39.62
C ARG A 60 -20.41 0.61 -40.34
N LEU A 61 -19.36 0.98 -39.61
CA LEU A 61 -17.97 0.91 -40.07
C LEU A 61 -17.32 -0.43 -39.70
N ALA A 62 -16.58 -1.02 -40.63
CA ALA A 62 -15.82 -2.25 -40.38
C ALA A 62 -14.45 -1.88 -39.77
N TRP A 63 -14.35 -1.86 -38.43
CA TRP A 63 -13.20 -1.32 -37.71
C TRP A 63 -11.84 -1.90 -38.11
N ALA A 64 -11.73 -3.19 -38.41
CA ALA A 64 -10.50 -3.79 -38.95
C ALA A 64 -10.04 -3.15 -40.29
N ALA A 65 -10.98 -2.67 -41.12
CA ALA A 65 -10.68 -1.93 -42.35
C ALA A 65 -10.43 -0.42 -42.10
N VAL A 66 -10.78 0.10 -40.91
CA VAL A 66 -10.38 1.44 -40.44
C VAL A 66 -8.92 1.38 -39.98
N GLU A 67 -8.58 0.40 -39.15
CA GLU A 67 -7.23 0.10 -38.67
C GLU A 67 -6.26 -0.18 -39.84
N GLU A 68 -6.68 -1.02 -40.81
CA GLU A 68 -5.90 -1.28 -42.03
C GLU A 68 -5.67 0.00 -42.86
N ALA A 69 -6.71 0.82 -43.07
CA ALA A 69 -6.60 2.03 -43.89
C ALA A 69 -5.62 3.05 -43.29
N PHE A 70 -5.71 3.31 -41.98
CA PHE A 70 -4.78 4.20 -41.28
C PHE A 70 -3.45 3.51 -40.92
N GLY A 71 -3.24 2.22 -41.21
CA GLY A 71 -2.04 1.47 -40.81
C GLY A 71 -1.77 1.57 -39.31
N ALA A 72 -2.80 1.33 -38.50
CA ALA A 72 -2.88 1.72 -37.10
C ALA A 72 -3.21 0.54 -36.16
N ASP A 73 -2.76 0.65 -34.92
CA ASP A 73 -3.05 -0.30 -33.84
C ASP A 73 -4.35 0.03 -33.09
N LEU A 74 -4.84 1.27 -33.21
CA LEU A 74 -6.12 1.76 -32.67
C LEU A 74 -6.55 3.02 -33.43
N VAL A 75 -7.85 3.16 -33.69
CA VAL A 75 -8.48 4.38 -34.22
C VAL A 75 -9.72 4.71 -33.38
N GLU A 76 -9.76 5.89 -32.78
CA GLU A 76 -10.86 6.39 -31.94
C GLU A 76 -11.60 7.54 -32.64
N ILE A 77 -12.90 7.75 -32.35
CA ILE A 77 -13.65 8.91 -32.88
C ILE A 77 -13.46 10.13 -31.95
N SER A 78 -13.13 11.29 -32.55
CA SER A 78 -13.13 12.56 -31.85
C SER A 78 -14.55 13.12 -31.74
N ASP A 79 -15.12 13.12 -30.54
CA ASP A 79 -16.36 13.82 -30.20
C ASP A 79 -16.14 14.64 -28.91
N GLU A 80 -16.79 15.80 -28.79
CA GLU A 80 -16.56 16.77 -27.70
C GLU A 80 -17.20 16.34 -26.35
N GLY A 81 -17.70 15.11 -26.26
CA GLY A 81 -18.46 14.60 -25.12
C GLY A 81 -18.15 13.14 -24.73
N THR A 82 -16.97 12.91 -24.14
CA THR A 82 -16.45 11.60 -23.66
C THR A 82 -15.96 10.68 -24.79
N PRO A 83 -14.67 10.25 -24.79
CA PRO A 83 -14.16 9.27 -25.74
C PRO A 83 -14.91 7.92 -25.65
N GLY A 84 -15.69 7.62 -26.68
CA GLY A 84 -16.51 6.41 -26.77
C GLY A 84 -15.71 5.21 -27.24
N LEU A 85 -15.22 4.38 -26.32
CA LEU A 85 -14.56 3.10 -26.60
C LEU A 85 -15.55 2.06 -27.19
N LEU A 86 -15.78 2.14 -28.50
CA LEU A 86 -16.56 1.17 -29.28
C LEU A 86 -15.74 -0.12 -29.53
N GLN A 87 -16.12 -1.21 -28.88
CA GLN A 87 -15.56 -2.54 -29.15
C GLN A 87 -16.25 -3.25 -30.33
N VAL A 88 -15.52 -4.18 -30.96
CA VAL A 88 -15.94 -4.88 -32.18
C VAL A 88 -16.91 -6.05 -31.90
N GLY A 89 -18.22 -5.78 -32.01
CA GLY A 89 -19.30 -6.79 -32.08
C GLY A 89 -19.67 -7.48 -30.75
N ASP A 90 -20.91 -7.86 -30.48
CA ASP A 90 -22.18 -7.67 -31.20
C ASP A 90 -23.28 -7.20 -30.23
N ARG A 91 -24.04 -6.17 -30.65
CA ARG A 91 -25.23 -5.58 -29.99
C ARG A 91 -25.05 -4.72 -28.71
N ALA A 92 -24.93 -3.41 -28.99
CA ALA A 92 -25.79 -2.35 -28.43
C ALA A 92 -25.78 -2.06 -26.92
N GLY A 93 -24.98 -1.06 -26.52
CA GLY A 93 -25.01 -0.43 -25.20
C GLY A 93 -24.42 0.99 -25.17
N LEU A 94 -25.11 1.96 -25.79
CA LEU A 94 -24.79 3.41 -25.77
C LEU A 94 -23.39 3.83 -26.28
N THR A 95 -23.24 3.88 -27.60
CA THR A 95 -22.27 4.74 -28.33
C THR A 95 -22.71 4.84 -29.80
N ILE A 96 -22.17 5.78 -30.59
CA ILE A 96 -22.64 6.04 -31.97
C ILE A 96 -22.07 4.98 -32.94
N ASP A 97 -22.85 3.93 -33.14
CA ASP A 97 -22.52 2.72 -33.91
C ASP A 97 -23.15 2.72 -35.33
N THR A 98 -23.70 3.86 -35.77
CA THR A 98 -24.30 4.06 -37.10
C THR A 98 -23.99 5.47 -37.64
N PHE A 99 -23.50 5.53 -38.88
CA PHE A 99 -23.08 6.77 -39.55
C PHE A 99 -23.92 7.01 -40.81
N GLN A 100 -24.06 8.27 -41.25
CA GLN A 100 -24.80 8.61 -42.46
C GLN A 100 -23.86 8.69 -43.69
N PRO A 101 -24.29 8.25 -44.88
CA PRO A 101 -23.47 8.34 -46.10
C PRO A 101 -23.11 9.79 -46.45
N GLY A 102 -21.81 10.07 -46.52
CA GLY A 102 -21.25 11.40 -46.75
C GLY A 102 -20.74 12.11 -45.50
N ASP A 103 -20.93 11.56 -44.31
CA ASP A 103 -20.38 12.12 -43.06
C ASP A 103 -18.84 12.22 -43.13
N THR A 104 -18.31 13.25 -42.47
CA THR A 104 -16.88 13.38 -42.17
C THR A 104 -16.67 13.20 -40.67
N ILE A 105 -16.08 12.07 -40.31
CA ILE A 105 -15.84 11.63 -38.95
C ILE A 105 -14.39 12.00 -38.59
N LEU A 106 -14.20 12.84 -37.58
CA LEU A 106 -12.88 13.10 -37.02
C LEU A 106 -12.44 11.89 -36.18
N VAL A 107 -11.16 11.51 -36.31
CA VAL A 107 -10.58 10.39 -35.58
C VAL A 107 -9.20 10.71 -35.01
N ASN A 108 -8.82 9.99 -33.96
CA ASN A 108 -7.46 9.94 -33.44
C ASN A 108 -6.84 8.57 -33.73
N VAL A 109 -5.59 8.55 -34.18
CA VAL A 109 -4.94 7.37 -34.77
C VAL A 109 -3.66 7.06 -34.00
N SER A 110 -3.55 5.84 -33.47
CA SER A 110 -2.35 5.35 -32.77
C SER A 110 -1.61 4.31 -33.59
N ARG A 111 -0.29 4.47 -33.73
CA ARG A 111 0.62 3.53 -34.40
C ARG A 111 1.76 3.16 -33.44
N LYS A 112 2.10 1.88 -33.30
CA LYS A 112 3.27 1.44 -32.52
C LYS A 112 4.56 2.05 -33.09
N ALA A 113 5.34 2.70 -32.25
CA ALA A 113 6.69 3.11 -32.59
C ALA A 113 7.57 1.88 -32.89
N GLN A 114 8.35 1.93 -33.97
CA GLN A 114 9.44 0.97 -34.17
C GLN A 114 10.47 1.15 -33.06
N ALA A 115 11.02 0.05 -32.55
CA ALA A 115 11.85 0.06 -31.35
C ALA A 115 13.12 0.92 -31.49
N GLN A 116 13.10 2.10 -30.88
CA GLN A 116 14.31 2.92 -30.71
C GLN A 116 15.29 2.23 -29.76
N THR A 117 16.58 2.38 -30.03
CA THR A 117 17.62 1.64 -29.31
C THR A 117 17.96 2.29 -27.97
N ALA A 118 18.42 1.49 -27.00
CA ALA A 118 18.60 1.87 -25.60
C ALA A 118 19.61 3.01 -25.32
N ALA A 119 20.25 3.58 -26.35
CA ALA A 119 21.18 4.70 -26.23
C ALA A 119 20.48 6.06 -26.03
N GLU A 120 19.31 6.27 -26.64
CA GLU A 120 18.64 7.59 -26.64
C GLU A 120 17.93 7.90 -25.30
N VAL A 121 17.57 6.85 -24.54
CA VAL A 121 16.94 6.96 -23.21
C VAL A 121 17.83 7.74 -22.22
N ALA A 122 19.16 7.75 -22.41
CA ALA A 122 20.11 8.31 -21.46
C ALA A 122 20.14 9.86 -21.38
N SER A 123 19.67 10.58 -22.41
CA SER A 123 19.80 12.05 -22.48
C SER A 123 18.52 12.83 -22.13
N GLY A 124 17.36 12.17 -22.10
CA GLY A 124 16.04 12.81 -21.94
C GLY A 124 15.58 13.11 -20.51
N TYR A 125 16.38 12.79 -19.49
CA TYR A 125 15.95 12.66 -18.08
C TYR A 125 15.36 13.89 -17.36
N PHE A 126 15.31 15.06 -18.00
CA PHE A 126 14.69 16.28 -17.45
C PHE A 126 13.69 16.96 -18.44
N GLY A 127 12.94 16.16 -19.21
CA GLY A 127 11.97 16.64 -20.21
C GLY A 127 10.50 16.31 -19.92
N LYS A 128 9.80 17.21 -19.23
CA LYS A 128 8.33 17.55 -19.30
C LYS A 128 7.22 16.48 -19.46
N ASN A 129 7.45 15.18 -19.46
CA ASN A 129 6.38 14.19 -19.64
C ASN A 129 5.48 14.04 -18.41
N LYS A 130 4.15 14.10 -18.61
CA LYS A 130 3.09 14.02 -17.58
C LYS A 130 2.86 12.61 -17.00
N TYR A 131 3.44 11.57 -17.60
CA TYR A 131 2.90 10.20 -17.53
C TYR A 131 3.63 9.29 -16.55
N GLY A 132 2.88 8.71 -15.60
CA GLY A 132 3.31 7.57 -14.78
C GLY A 132 4.60 7.75 -13.97
N VAL A 133 5.24 6.64 -13.64
CA VAL A 133 6.51 6.59 -12.88
C VAL A 133 7.75 6.60 -13.80
N LEU A 134 7.57 6.25 -15.09
CA LEU A 134 8.63 6.11 -16.11
C LEU A 134 8.29 6.78 -17.45
N GLY A 135 7.17 7.51 -17.57
CA GLY A 135 6.54 7.75 -18.87
C GLY A 135 5.63 6.61 -19.36
N LEU A 136 5.50 5.54 -18.56
CA LEU A 136 4.77 4.31 -18.89
C LEU A 136 3.39 4.25 -18.22
N ALA A 137 2.47 3.50 -18.84
CA ALA A 137 1.20 3.10 -18.23
C ALA A 137 1.45 2.19 -16.99
N PRO A 138 0.54 2.15 -15.99
CA PRO A 138 0.68 1.37 -14.76
C PRO A 138 1.07 -0.10 -14.96
N SER A 139 0.39 -0.84 -15.84
CA SER A 139 0.74 -2.22 -16.20
C SER A 139 2.16 -2.36 -16.74
N SER A 140 2.58 -1.46 -17.63
CA SER A 140 3.92 -1.46 -18.19
C SER A 140 4.99 -1.06 -17.15
N ALA A 141 4.71 -0.11 -16.26
CA ALA A 141 5.59 0.25 -15.15
C ALA A 141 5.71 -0.87 -14.10
N ALA A 142 4.67 -1.68 -13.96
CA ALA A 142 4.59 -2.85 -13.08
C ALA A 142 5.13 -4.15 -13.70
N SER A 143 5.62 -4.13 -14.96
CA SER A 143 6.33 -5.29 -15.51
C SER A 143 7.56 -5.62 -14.67
N PHE A 144 7.99 -6.89 -14.65
CA PHE A 144 9.09 -7.32 -13.78
C PHE A 144 10.35 -6.47 -13.96
N GLU A 145 10.76 -6.21 -15.20
CA GLU A 145 11.98 -5.45 -15.52
C GLU A 145 11.86 -3.98 -15.09
N ASN A 146 10.76 -3.32 -15.48
CA ASN A 146 10.52 -1.90 -15.21
C ASN A 146 10.34 -1.62 -13.71
N TYR A 147 9.61 -2.48 -12.99
CA TYR A 147 9.45 -2.32 -11.55
C TYR A 147 10.76 -2.58 -10.79
N ASN A 148 11.55 -3.56 -11.22
CA ASN A 148 12.87 -3.81 -10.67
C ASN A 148 13.82 -2.60 -10.86
N GLU A 149 13.84 -1.97 -12.04
CA GLU A 149 14.68 -0.79 -12.25
C GLU A 149 14.14 0.46 -11.54
N LEU A 150 12.82 0.63 -11.42
CA LEU A 150 12.24 1.66 -10.55
C LEU A 150 12.69 1.56 -9.10
N GLN A 151 12.87 0.34 -8.58
CA GLN A 151 13.39 0.13 -7.23
C GLN A 151 14.92 0.33 -7.09
N LYS A 152 15.63 0.61 -8.20
CA LYS A 152 17.09 0.83 -8.24
C LYS A 152 17.49 2.26 -8.64
N LEU A 153 16.70 2.94 -9.47
CA LEU A 153 17.05 4.22 -10.08
C LEU A 153 17.26 5.33 -9.02
N ARG A 154 18.52 5.72 -8.85
CA ARG A 154 18.94 6.87 -8.02
C ARG A 154 18.42 8.14 -8.69
N ILE A 155 17.70 9.04 -8.02
CA ILE A 155 18.11 9.67 -6.76
C ILE A 155 17.31 9.19 -5.53
N ASN A 156 16.09 8.67 -5.70
CA ASN A 156 15.14 8.44 -4.60
C ASN A 156 14.81 6.97 -4.29
N ALA A 157 15.53 6.00 -4.86
CA ALA A 157 15.32 4.57 -4.62
C ALA A 157 15.33 4.17 -3.12
N PRO A 158 14.61 3.10 -2.70
CA PRO A 158 13.56 2.41 -3.44
C PRO A 158 12.35 3.34 -3.65
N PHE A 159 11.68 3.27 -4.80
CA PHE A 159 10.62 4.20 -5.18
C PHE A 159 9.29 3.94 -4.42
N PHE A 160 8.87 2.67 -4.37
CA PHE A 160 7.71 2.22 -3.62
C PHE A 160 8.13 1.35 -2.43
N LEU A 161 7.41 1.42 -1.31
CA LEU A 161 7.70 0.63 -0.12
C LEU A 161 6.75 -0.58 -0.03
N SER A 162 7.07 -1.66 -0.76
CA SER A 162 6.25 -2.89 -0.81
C SER A 162 6.93 -4.14 -0.24
N GLY A 163 8.11 -4.00 0.38
CA GLY A 163 8.99 -5.11 0.77
C GLY A 163 9.69 -5.82 -0.39
N ARG A 164 9.52 -5.36 -1.64
CA ARG A 164 10.15 -5.92 -2.85
C ARG A 164 10.93 -4.82 -3.58
N PRO A 165 12.28 -4.80 -3.56
CA PRO A 165 13.20 -5.70 -2.82
C PRO A 165 13.11 -5.51 -1.30
N ALA A 166 13.77 -6.36 -0.51
CA ALA A 166 13.68 -6.35 0.96
C ALA A 166 14.10 -5.02 1.64
N SER A 167 14.89 -4.17 0.96
CA SER A 167 15.22 -2.81 1.41
C SER A 167 14.08 -1.79 1.21
N ALA A 168 13.05 -2.13 0.44
CA ALA A 168 11.86 -1.33 0.21
C ALA A 168 10.78 -1.54 1.29
N LYS A 169 11.19 -1.60 2.55
CA LYS A 169 10.30 -1.91 3.68
C LYS A 169 9.38 -0.73 3.99
N ALA A 170 8.10 -1.01 4.21
CA ALA A 170 7.14 -0.04 4.74
C ALA A 170 7.14 -0.02 6.29
N PRO A 171 6.79 1.12 6.92
CA PRO A 171 6.30 1.10 8.30
C PRO A 171 4.97 0.33 8.38
N PRO A 172 4.60 -0.26 9.53
CA PRO A 172 3.34 -0.99 9.67
C PRO A 172 2.14 -0.06 9.40
N LEU A 173 1.28 -0.40 8.43
CA LEU A 173 0.20 0.50 8.03
C LEU A 173 -0.83 0.74 9.15
N ALA A 174 -0.97 -0.21 10.08
CA ALA A 174 -1.76 -0.04 11.31
C ALA A 174 -1.29 1.12 12.21
N LEU A 175 -0.03 1.56 12.08
CA LEU A 175 0.48 2.77 12.74
C LEU A 175 0.42 4.00 11.83
N VAL A 176 0.44 3.83 10.50
CA VAL A 176 0.28 4.93 9.52
C VAL A 176 -1.15 5.49 9.55
N HIS A 177 -2.16 4.61 9.63
CA HIS A 177 -3.54 5.03 9.77
C HIS A 177 -4.38 4.05 10.60
N GLU A 178 -5.21 4.60 11.48
CA GLU A 178 -6.06 3.85 12.41
C GLU A 178 -6.93 2.81 11.69
N VAL A 179 -7.49 3.17 10.53
CA VAL A 179 -8.37 2.30 9.73
C VAL A 179 -7.74 0.95 9.35
N PHE A 180 -6.41 0.89 9.20
CA PHE A 180 -5.70 -0.36 8.92
C PHE A 180 -5.51 -1.20 10.18
N GLY A 181 -5.31 -0.57 11.34
CA GLY A 181 -5.34 -1.25 12.62
C GLY A 181 -6.75 -1.77 12.94
N GLU A 182 -7.78 -0.96 12.71
CA GLU A 182 -9.17 -1.40 12.85
C GLU A 182 -9.48 -2.56 11.92
N PHE A 183 -9.11 -2.49 10.63
CA PHE A 183 -9.31 -3.59 9.67
C PHE A 183 -8.70 -4.89 10.20
N LEU A 184 -7.46 -4.87 10.69
CA LEU A 184 -6.80 -6.07 11.22
C LEU A 184 -7.47 -6.60 12.50
N THR A 185 -8.09 -5.72 13.30
CA THR A 185 -8.84 -6.11 14.51
C THR A 185 -10.19 -6.72 14.14
N ASP A 186 -10.91 -6.07 13.21
CA ASP A 186 -12.21 -6.50 12.72
C ASP A 186 -12.06 -7.83 11.95
N ALA A 187 -11.06 -7.97 11.08
CA ALA A 187 -10.81 -9.20 10.31
C ALA A 187 -10.41 -10.41 11.17
N ASP A 188 -9.78 -10.19 12.33
CA ASP A 188 -9.51 -11.24 13.30
C ASP A 188 -10.77 -11.67 14.08
N SER A 189 -11.59 -10.71 14.53
CA SER A 189 -12.52 -10.93 15.65
C SER A 189 -14.00 -10.59 15.42
N ILE A 190 -14.35 -9.93 14.31
CA ILE A 190 -15.73 -9.47 14.08
C ILE A 190 -16.70 -10.64 13.88
N GLN A 191 -17.98 -10.39 14.16
CA GLN A 191 -19.07 -11.29 13.77
C GLN A 191 -19.63 -10.78 12.43
N PRO A 192 -19.48 -11.51 11.32
CA PRO A 192 -19.99 -11.06 10.02
C PRO A 192 -21.51 -11.03 9.98
N SER A 193 -22.08 -10.10 9.20
CA SER A 193 -23.53 -10.04 8.97
C SER A 193 -24.02 -11.19 8.06
N PRO A 194 -25.33 -11.53 8.07
CA PRO A 194 -25.90 -12.48 7.10
C PRO A 194 -25.61 -12.09 5.66
N ASP A 195 -25.81 -10.81 5.30
CA ASP A 195 -25.51 -10.21 4.01
C ASP A 195 -24.04 -10.42 3.60
N THR A 196 -23.11 -10.48 4.56
CA THR A 196 -21.69 -10.75 4.33
C THR A 196 -21.43 -12.21 3.99
N PHE A 197 -22.13 -13.15 4.65
CA PHE A 197 -22.05 -14.56 4.28
C PHE A 197 -22.65 -14.81 2.89
N ASP A 198 -23.80 -14.23 2.59
CA ASP A 198 -24.41 -14.35 1.26
C ASP A 198 -23.52 -13.74 0.16
N PHE A 199 -22.92 -12.56 0.40
CA PHE A 199 -21.92 -11.98 -0.49
C PHE A 199 -20.70 -12.90 -0.69
N VAL A 200 -20.13 -13.49 0.37
CA VAL A 200 -18.97 -14.39 0.25
C VAL A 200 -19.32 -15.63 -0.57
N LEU A 201 -20.53 -16.17 -0.43
CA LEU A 201 -20.98 -17.34 -1.20
C LEU A 201 -21.22 -16.99 -2.67
N GLU A 202 -21.84 -15.84 -2.98
CA GLU A 202 -21.93 -15.34 -4.37
C GLU A 202 -20.53 -15.07 -4.96
N ALA A 203 -19.60 -14.50 -4.17
CA ALA A 203 -18.25 -14.17 -4.62
C ALA A 203 -17.40 -15.42 -4.89
N CYS A 204 -17.48 -16.43 -4.02
CA CYS A 204 -16.83 -17.72 -4.26
C CYS A 204 -17.45 -18.48 -5.43
N ALA A 205 -18.78 -18.46 -5.61
CA ALA A 205 -19.43 -19.11 -6.74
C ALA A 205 -19.07 -18.46 -8.09
N MET A 206 -18.92 -17.13 -8.11
CA MET A 206 -18.58 -16.37 -9.32
C MET A 206 -17.08 -16.42 -9.63
N LEU A 207 -16.18 -16.19 -8.65
CA LEU A 207 -14.73 -16.23 -8.89
C LEU A 207 -14.18 -17.64 -9.14
N ALA A 208 -14.94 -18.70 -8.85
CA ALA A 208 -14.60 -20.08 -9.21
C ALA A 208 -14.91 -20.45 -10.68
N ASP A 209 -15.60 -19.59 -11.45
CA ASP A 209 -15.97 -19.86 -12.83
C ASP A 209 -14.89 -19.39 -13.84
N PHE A 210 -14.89 -20.00 -15.03
CA PHE A 210 -13.86 -19.79 -16.05
C PHE A 210 -14.28 -18.72 -17.06
N TYR A 211 -13.67 -17.54 -16.98
CA TYR A 211 -13.91 -16.42 -17.89
C TYR A 211 -12.92 -16.38 -19.05
N ALA A 212 -13.43 -16.26 -20.27
CA ALA A 212 -12.61 -16.12 -21.49
C ALA A 212 -12.07 -14.70 -21.72
N ASP A 213 -12.53 -13.71 -20.95
CA ASP A 213 -12.05 -12.33 -20.93
C ASP A 213 -12.06 -11.83 -19.48
N GLU A 214 -10.91 -11.31 -19.02
CA GLU A 214 -10.74 -10.72 -17.69
C GLU A 214 -11.75 -9.60 -17.43
N LYS A 215 -12.12 -8.82 -18.45
CA LYS A 215 -13.10 -7.72 -18.34
C LYS A 215 -14.48 -8.20 -17.90
N ILE A 216 -14.87 -9.43 -18.25
CA ILE A 216 -16.16 -10.00 -17.82
C ILE A 216 -16.11 -10.28 -16.32
N ARG A 217 -15.04 -10.93 -15.84
CA ARG A 217 -14.81 -11.16 -14.39
C ARG A 217 -14.74 -9.83 -13.62
N GLN A 218 -14.02 -8.85 -14.15
CA GLN A 218 -13.91 -7.49 -13.62
C GLN A 218 -15.28 -6.82 -13.47
N GLN A 219 -16.11 -6.81 -14.52
CA GLN A 219 -17.43 -6.18 -14.49
C GLN A 219 -18.40 -6.88 -13.53
N LEU A 220 -18.37 -8.22 -13.47
CA LEU A 220 -19.20 -8.99 -12.54
C LEU A 220 -18.78 -8.78 -11.08
N PHE A 221 -17.48 -8.83 -10.78
CA PHE A 221 -17.01 -8.65 -9.41
C PHE A 221 -17.13 -7.20 -8.93
N ASN A 222 -16.82 -6.19 -9.76
CA ASN A 222 -17.06 -4.79 -9.42
C ASN A 222 -18.54 -4.52 -9.05
N ARG A 223 -19.49 -5.14 -9.77
CA ARG A 223 -20.92 -5.03 -9.47
C ARG A 223 -21.30 -5.73 -8.16
N LEU A 224 -20.80 -6.95 -7.93
CA LEU A 224 -21.09 -7.75 -6.74
C LEU A 224 -20.50 -7.11 -5.47
N LEU A 225 -19.22 -6.72 -5.53
CA LEU A 225 -18.50 -6.03 -4.46
C LEU A 225 -19.10 -4.64 -4.19
N GLY A 226 -19.43 -3.87 -5.24
CA GLY A 226 -20.06 -2.57 -5.09
C GLY A 226 -21.43 -2.63 -4.40
N ARG A 227 -22.25 -3.63 -4.75
CA ARG A 227 -23.53 -3.91 -4.09
C ARG A 227 -23.35 -4.19 -2.59
N PHE A 228 -22.35 -4.99 -2.21
CA PHE A 228 -22.03 -5.30 -0.81
C PHE A 228 -21.44 -4.12 -0.03
N LEU A 229 -20.60 -3.30 -0.68
CA LEU A 229 -20.02 -2.09 -0.09
C LEU A 229 -21.00 -0.91 -0.03
N GLY A 230 -22.17 -1.00 -0.67
CA GLY A 230 -23.14 0.10 -0.80
C GLY A 230 -22.61 1.27 -1.62
N LYS A 231 -21.71 1.01 -2.57
CA LYS A 231 -20.96 2.00 -3.36
C LYS A 231 -20.64 1.45 -4.74
N ASP A 232 -20.91 2.22 -5.78
CA ASP A 232 -20.46 1.87 -7.14
C ASP A 232 -18.93 1.82 -7.23
N ILE A 233 -18.42 0.90 -8.04
CA ILE A 233 -16.99 0.74 -8.34
C ILE A 233 -16.78 1.02 -9.82
N TYR A 234 -16.05 2.11 -10.12
CA TYR A 234 -15.88 2.61 -11.48
C TYR A 234 -14.47 2.31 -12.02
N SER A 235 -14.32 2.17 -13.32
CA SER A 235 -13.01 2.21 -13.96
C SER A 235 -12.63 3.68 -14.18
N VAL A 236 -11.57 4.14 -13.51
CA VAL A 236 -11.20 5.57 -13.47
C VAL A 236 -9.86 5.77 -14.17
N SER A 237 -9.80 6.64 -15.18
CA SER A 237 -8.52 7.11 -15.75
C SER A 237 -7.95 8.21 -14.86
N LEU A 238 -6.83 7.93 -14.20
CA LEU A 238 -6.24 8.81 -13.19
C LEU A 238 -5.31 9.88 -13.80
N THR A 239 -4.94 9.77 -15.07
CA THR A 239 -4.17 10.77 -15.84
C THR A 239 -4.56 10.67 -17.31
N GLU A 240 -4.54 11.78 -18.05
CA GLU A 240 -4.61 11.78 -19.52
C GLU A 240 -3.60 10.77 -20.09
N GLY A 241 -4.00 9.94 -21.06
CA GLY A 241 -3.14 8.92 -21.66
C GLY A 241 -2.78 7.74 -20.75
N VAL A 242 -3.36 7.62 -19.56
CA VAL A 242 -3.17 6.47 -18.65
C VAL A 242 -4.42 5.59 -18.64
N SER A 243 -4.20 4.28 -18.83
CA SER A 243 -5.20 3.22 -18.70
C SER A 243 -6.03 3.37 -17.42
N ALA A 244 -7.34 3.11 -17.51
CA ALA A 244 -8.23 3.21 -16.37
C ALA A 244 -8.08 2.03 -15.40
N THR A 245 -8.31 2.26 -14.10
CA THR A 245 -8.17 1.24 -13.05
C THR A 245 -9.11 0.05 -13.26
N GLY A 246 -8.70 -1.16 -12.83
CA GLY A 246 -9.59 -2.33 -12.76
C GLY A 246 -10.91 -2.05 -12.04
N GLY A 247 -10.85 -1.30 -10.93
CA GLY A 247 -11.98 -0.67 -10.27
C GLY A 247 -11.50 0.34 -9.22
N SER A 248 -12.29 1.36 -8.92
CA SER A 248 -11.99 2.33 -7.85
C SER A 248 -13.25 2.88 -7.20
N ILE A 249 -13.15 3.20 -5.91
CA ILE A 249 -14.12 4.02 -5.16
C ILE A 249 -13.41 5.33 -4.78
N VAL A 250 -13.65 6.36 -5.58
CA VAL A 250 -13.09 7.72 -5.44
C VAL A 250 -14.08 8.70 -4.83
N ASP A 251 -13.60 9.87 -4.43
CA ASP A 251 -14.40 11.00 -3.96
C ASP A 251 -15.16 11.73 -5.08
N SER A 252 -14.59 11.80 -6.28
CA SER A 252 -15.19 12.41 -7.47
C SER A 252 -14.71 11.72 -8.75
N LEU A 253 -15.58 11.59 -9.75
CA LEU A 253 -15.22 10.99 -11.05
C LEU A 253 -14.50 11.99 -11.97
N ASP A 254 -14.97 13.25 -12.03
CA ASP A 254 -14.38 14.28 -12.91
C ASP A 254 -12.95 14.65 -12.46
N LYS A 255 -12.74 14.70 -11.15
CA LYS A 255 -11.51 15.16 -10.49
C LYS A 255 -11.31 14.42 -9.17
N PRO A 256 -10.91 13.13 -9.21
CA PRO A 256 -10.59 12.40 -7.98
C PRO A 256 -9.38 13.07 -7.29
N GLU A 257 -9.53 13.43 -6.01
CA GLU A 257 -8.41 13.74 -5.11
C GLU A 257 -8.11 12.56 -4.16
N PHE A 258 -9.11 11.72 -3.85
CA PHE A 258 -8.99 10.62 -2.88
C PHE A 258 -9.59 9.30 -3.38
N ALA A 259 -9.02 8.19 -2.93
CA ALA A 259 -9.56 6.85 -3.14
C ALA A 259 -9.66 6.10 -1.82
N SER A 260 -10.79 5.43 -1.61
CA SER A 260 -11.03 4.57 -0.44
C SER A 260 -10.83 3.08 -0.77
N LEU A 261 -10.99 2.71 -2.04
CA LEU A 261 -10.73 1.39 -2.59
C LEU A 261 -10.14 1.51 -4.00
N HIS A 262 -9.14 0.70 -4.31
CA HIS A 262 -8.81 0.26 -5.67
C HIS A 262 -9.03 -1.26 -5.78
N VAL A 263 -9.40 -1.71 -6.97
CA VAL A 263 -9.53 -3.13 -7.32
C VAL A 263 -8.68 -3.40 -8.55
N GLU A 264 -7.82 -4.41 -8.47
CA GLU A 264 -6.88 -4.78 -9.52
C GLU A 264 -7.10 -6.24 -9.92
N TYR A 265 -7.14 -6.49 -11.23
CA TYR A 265 -7.44 -7.79 -11.81
C TYR A 265 -6.25 -8.32 -12.60
N LYS A 266 -6.14 -9.65 -12.65
CA LYS A 266 -5.26 -10.41 -13.52
C LYS A 266 -5.96 -11.69 -14.00
N GLU A 267 -5.49 -12.19 -15.13
CA GLU A 267 -5.76 -13.54 -15.62
C GLU A 267 -5.41 -14.62 -14.59
N ASP A 268 -5.86 -15.84 -14.86
CA ASP A 268 -5.60 -17.00 -14.01
C ASP A 268 -4.12 -17.37 -13.97
N MET A 269 -3.66 -17.85 -12.81
CA MET A 269 -2.26 -18.18 -12.52
C MET A 269 -1.57 -19.10 -13.55
N SER A 270 -2.35 -19.81 -14.37
CA SER A 270 -1.89 -20.70 -15.45
C SER A 270 -1.47 -19.99 -16.75
N THR A 271 -1.97 -18.78 -17.03
CA THR A 271 -1.52 -17.99 -18.21
C THR A 271 -0.30 -17.13 -17.86
N GLY A 272 -0.25 -16.65 -16.62
CA GLY A 272 0.86 -15.89 -16.04
C GLY A 272 0.68 -14.38 -16.18
N THR A 273 1.13 -13.62 -15.18
CA THR A 273 0.88 -12.18 -15.10
C THR A 273 2.01 -11.36 -15.75
N ALA A 274 1.69 -10.56 -16.76
CA ALA A 274 2.65 -9.67 -17.42
C ALA A 274 3.19 -8.54 -16.51
N SER A 275 2.46 -8.21 -15.44
CA SER A 275 2.79 -7.21 -14.43
C SER A 275 2.62 -7.76 -13.00
N ASP A 276 3.33 -7.17 -12.03
CA ASP A 276 3.10 -7.39 -10.59
C ASP A 276 1.88 -6.56 -10.15
N PRO A 277 0.74 -7.18 -9.75
CA PRO A 277 -0.47 -6.43 -9.40
C PRO A 277 -0.28 -5.53 -8.17
N SER A 278 0.70 -5.82 -7.30
CA SER A 278 1.07 -4.95 -6.18
C SER A 278 1.74 -3.67 -6.68
N ALA A 279 2.62 -3.78 -7.68
CA ALA A 279 3.25 -2.63 -8.32
C ALA A 279 2.26 -1.83 -9.18
N GLU A 280 1.28 -2.51 -9.79
CA GLU A 280 0.26 -1.88 -10.63
C GLU A 280 -0.76 -1.10 -9.78
N ILE A 281 -1.31 -1.69 -8.71
CA ILE A 281 -2.25 -1.01 -7.80
C ILE A 281 -1.59 0.17 -7.06
N MET A 282 -0.30 0.06 -6.71
CA MET A 282 0.50 1.20 -6.26
C MET A 282 0.66 2.26 -7.35
N SER A 283 0.90 1.88 -8.60
CA SER A 283 1.08 2.82 -9.71
C SER A 283 -0.19 3.63 -10.00
N TYR A 284 -1.38 3.02 -9.90
CA TYR A 284 -2.66 3.76 -9.96
C TYR A 284 -2.78 4.76 -8.82
N HIS A 285 -2.61 4.32 -7.56
CA HIS A 285 -2.72 5.24 -6.41
C HIS A 285 -1.66 6.36 -6.46
N TYR A 286 -0.44 6.06 -6.92
CA TYR A 286 0.59 7.07 -7.16
C TYR A 286 0.19 8.10 -8.23
N CYS A 287 -0.48 7.68 -9.32
CA CYS A 287 -1.01 8.62 -10.32
C CYS A 287 -2.06 9.57 -9.72
N LEU A 288 -2.98 9.05 -8.88
CA LEU A 288 -3.94 9.86 -8.12
C LEU A 288 -3.24 10.91 -7.25
N LEU A 289 -2.33 10.47 -6.37
CA LEU A 289 -1.52 11.35 -5.52
C LEU A 289 -0.70 12.37 -6.34
N ASN A 290 -0.33 12.02 -7.57
CA ASN A 290 0.41 12.93 -8.42
C ASN A 290 -0.40 14.12 -8.93
N ARG A 291 -1.73 14.01 -9.06
CA ARG A 291 -2.64 15.13 -9.35
C ARG A 291 -2.70 16.17 -8.22
N MET A 292 -2.52 15.74 -6.97
CA MET A 292 -2.75 16.58 -5.79
C MET A 292 -1.77 17.76 -5.72
N ALA A 293 -2.32 18.98 -5.67
CA ALA A 293 -1.60 20.23 -5.49
C ALA A 293 -2.34 21.13 -4.48
N PRO A 294 -1.65 21.73 -3.48
CA PRO A 294 -0.23 21.57 -3.17
C PRO A 294 0.08 20.18 -2.58
N LYS A 295 1.33 19.73 -2.71
CA LYS A 295 1.80 18.42 -2.20
C LYS A 295 1.74 18.30 -0.67
N SER A 296 1.53 19.39 0.06
CA SER A 296 1.21 19.37 1.49
C SER A 296 -0.17 18.77 1.83
N ARG A 297 -1.05 18.54 0.83
CA ARG A 297 -2.25 17.71 0.97
C ARG A 297 -1.98 16.20 0.96
N LEU A 298 -0.74 15.77 0.68
CA LEU A 298 -0.32 14.37 0.80
C LEU A 298 -0.16 13.98 2.28
N ALA A 299 -1.28 13.93 3.00
CA ALA A 299 -1.38 13.19 4.24
C ALA A 299 -1.21 11.68 3.96
N SER A 300 -1.45 10.84 4.97
CA SER A 300 -1.35 9.37 4.86
C SER A 300 -2.14 8.76 3.69
N SER A 301 -3.17 9.46 3.17
CA SER A 301 -4.01 9.06 2.03
C SER A 301 -4.34 7.55 1.99
N PRO A 302 -4.85 6.99 3.10
CA PRO A 302 -5.11 5.56 3.23
C PRO A 302 -6.12 5.06 2.19
N CYS A 303 -5.76 4.03 1.44
CA CYS A 303 -6.66 3.36 0.50
C CYS A 303 -6.58 1.84 0.70
N PHE A 304 -7.71 1.14 0.60
CA PHE A 304 -7.69 -0.31 0.51
C PHE A 304 -7.44 -0.75 -0.93
N GLY A 305 -6.73 -1.86 -1.10
CA GLY A 305 -6.62 -2.55 -2.37
C GLY A 305 -7.26 -3.93 -2.28
N VAL A 306 -7.99 -4.33 -3.32
CA VAL A 306 -8.39 -5.73 -3.55
C VAL A 306 -7.69 -6.20 -4.82
N VAL A 307 -6.89 -7.25 -4.72
CA VAL A 307 -6.20 -7.86 -5.88
C VAL A 307 -6.86 -9.20 -6.17
N VAL A 308 -7.23 -9.44 -7.43
CA VAL A 308 -7.89 -10.66 -7.91
C VAL A 308 -7.05 -11.28 -9.04
N ILE A 309 -6.61 -12.52 -8.86
CA ILE A 309 -5.79 -13.28 -9.83
C ILE A 309 -6.50 -14.60 -10.09
N GLY A 310 -7.28 -14.68 -11.17
CA GLY A 310 -8.19 -15.81 -11.38
C GLY A 310 -9.22 -15.95 -10.24
N CYS A 311 -9.25 -17.12 -9.63
CA CYS A 311 -10.04 -17.42 -8.42
C CYS A 311 -9.36 -17.05 -7.09
N MET A 312 -8.19 -16.42 -7.10
CA MET A 312 -7.44 -16.03 -5.89
C MET A 312 -7.62 -14.54 -5.57
N LEU A 313 -7.74 -14.18 -4.29
CA LEU A 313 -7.97 -12.78 -3.86
C LEU A 313 -7.16 -12.41 -2.60
N TRP A 314 -6.62 -11.19 -2.52
CA TRP A 314 -6.16 -10.61 -1.25
C TRP A 314 -6.65 -9.18 -1.04
N ILE A 315 -6.69 -8.75 0.23
CA ILE A 315 -6.90 -7.36 0.64
C ILE A 315 -5.55 -6.78 1.12
N CYS A 316 -5.21 -5.59 0.65
CA CYS A 316 -4.03 -4.83 1.05
C CYS A 316 -4.39 -3.40 1.46
N GLY A 317 -3.43 -2.71 2.09
CA GLY A 317 -3.47 -1.29 2.35
C GLY A 317 -2.43 -0.55 1.52
N LEU A 318 -2.76 0.69 1.16
CA LEU A 318 -1.94 1.66 0.44
C LEU A 318 -1.91 2.96 1.26
N ALA A 319 -0.74 3.56 1.45
CA ALA A 319 -0.62 4.83 2.17
C ALA A 319 0.63 5.62 1.78
N PHE A 320 0.57 6.96 1.84
CA PHE A 320 1.72 7.82 1.62
C PHE A 320 2.45 8.15 2.93
N VAL A 321 3.75 7.86 2.98
CA VAL A 321 4.64 8.07 4.14
C VAL A 321 5.92 8.82 3.76
N GLY A 322 5.80 9.77 2.82
CA GLY A 322 6.92 10.36 2.07
C GLY A 322 7.28 9.57 0.80
N LYS A 323 6.93 8.28 0.78
CA LYS A 323 6.84 7.40 -0.39
C LYS A 323 5.52 6.64 -0.31
N LEU A 324 5.04 6.10 -1.43
CA LEU A 324 3.87 5.21 -1.39
C LEU A 324 4.28 3.84 -0.83
N ALA A 325 3.61 3.44 0.24
CA ALA A 325 3.75 2.15 0.91
C ALA A 325 2.58 1.22 0.59
N PHE A 326 2.87 -0.08 0.55
CA PHE A 326 1.94 -1.18 0.35
C PHE A 326 2.17 -2.25 1.43
N GLN A 327 1.08 -2.79 1.97
CA GLN A 327 1.14 -3.92 2.88
C GLN A 327 -0.06 -4.85 2.65
N PRO A 328 0.13 -6.16 2.44
CA PRO A 328 -0.96 -7.12 2.56
C PRO A 328 -1.59 -7.03 3.96
N LEU A 329 -2.92 -7.02 4.01
CA LEU A 329 -3.69 -7.05 5.26
C LEU A 329 -4.34 -8.43 5.48
N THR A 330 -4.44 -9.23 4.43
CA THR A 330 -4.84 -10.64 4.48
C THR A 330 -3.82 -11.53 3.75
N PRO A 331 -3.84 -12.85 3.99
CA PRO A 331 -3.30 -13.83 3.04
C PRO A 331 -4.00 -13.73 1.66
N MET A 332 -3.46 -14.46 0.68
CA MET A 332 -4.16 -14.72 -0.58
C MET A 332 -5.13 -15.90 -0.41
N PHE A 333 -6.42 -15.61 -0.50
CA PHE A 333 -7.54 -16.52 -0.33
C PHE A 333 -7.93 -17.20 -1.66
N PRO A 334 -8.03 -18.54 -1.72
CA PRO A 334 -8.85 -19.22 -2.73
C PRO A 334 -10.34 -18.87 -2.55
N MET A 335 -10.93 -18.17 -3.50
CA MET A 335 -12.35 -17.77 -3.49
C MET A 335 -13.22 -18.95 -3.95
N LEU A 336 -13.26 -20.00 -3.12
CA LEU A 336 -13.98 -21.26 -3.35
C LEU A 336 -14.91 -21.55 -2.17
N ASP A 337 -16.06 -22.18 -2.40
CA ASP A 337 -16.90 -22.69 -1.31
C ASP A 337 -16.32 -24.01 -0.77
N LEU A 338 -15.62 -23.94 0.37
CA LEU A 338 -14.98 -25.08 1.02
C LEU A 338 -15.86 -25.76 2.08
N ARG A 339 -17.18 -25.51 2.09
CA ARG A 339 -18.12 -26.15 3.04
C ARG A 339 -18.43 -27.60 2.63
N PRO A 340 -18.66 -28.52 3.58
CA PRO A 340 -18.55 -28.35 5.04
C PRO A 340 -17.11 -28.56 5.57
N GLY A 341 -16.11 -28.74 4.71
CA GLY A 341 -14.76 -29.15 5.09
C GLY A 341 -13.93 -28.10 5.83
N GLN A 342 -14.10 -26.81 5.52
CA GLN A 342 -13.33 -25.72 6.14
C GLN A 342 -14.22 -24.54 6.58
N PRO A 343 -15.10 -24.71 7.59
CA PRO A 343 -16.02 -23.65 8.03
C PRO A 343 -15.29 -22.41 8.58
N ALA A 344 -14.20 -22.61 9.33
CA ALA A 344 -13.40 -21.51 9.87
C ALA A 344 -12.71 -20.66 8.78
N TYR A 345 -12.41 -21.25 7.62
CA TYR A 345 -11.89 -20.54 6.46
C TYR A 345 -12.95 -19.62 5.83
N MET A 346 -14.18 -20.14 5.66
CA MET A 346 -15.31 -19.34 5.17
C MET A 346 -15.69 -18.22 6.14
N GLU A 347 -15.55 -18.46 7.45
CA GLU A 347 -15.72 -17.42 8.47
C GLU A 347 -14.61 -16.35 8.37
N GLN A 348 -13.34 -16.74 8.19
CA GLN A 348 -12.23 -15.80 7.99
C GLN A 348 -12.43 -14.92 6.74
N LEU A 349 -12.90 -15.50 5.63
CA LEU A 349 -13.32 -14.75 4.44
C LEU A 349 -14.40 -13.71 4.77
N ALA A 350 -15.46 -14.12 5.47
CA ALA A 350 -16.55 -13.23 5.85
C ALA A 350 -16.09 -12.11 6.81
N ARG A 351 -15.20 -12.40 7.78
CA ARG A 351 -14.60 -11.37 8.65
C ARG A 351 -13.75 -10.38 7.86
N ALA A 352 -12.95 -10.84 6.90
CA ALA A 352 -12.11 -9.98 6.06
C ALA A 352 -12.92 -9.03 5.17
N PHE A 353 -14.03 -9.51 4.58
CA PHE A 353 -14.93 -8.66 3.80
C PHE A 353 -15.78 -7.71 4.66
N GLU A 354 -16.20 -8.12 5.87
CA GLU A 354 -16.86 -7.22 6.81
C GLU A 354 -15.94 -6.08 7.28
N ALA A 355 -14.69 -6.41 7.58
CA ALA A 355 -13.64 -5.45 7.90
C ALA A 355 -13.37 -4.49 6.72
N LEU A 356 -13.37 -4.98 5.48
CA LEU A 356 -13.25 -4.14 4.28
C LEU A 356 -14.44 -3.18 4.15
N ARG A 357 -15.67 -3.68 4.32
CA ARG A 357 -16.90 -2.88 4.27
C ARG A 357 -16.90 -1.76 5.29
N HIS A 358 -16.44 -2.03 6.51
CA HIS A 358 -16.24 -1.01 7.53
C HIS A 358 -15.09 -0.04 7.21
N GLY A 359 -13.92 -0.53 6.79
CA GLY A 359 -12.78 0.31 6.43
C GLY A 359 -13.07 1.30 5.30
N VAL A 360 -13.61 0.82 4.18
CA VAL A 360 -14.04 1.65 3.03
C VAL A 360 -15.13 2.66 3.45
N THR A 361 -16.04 2.27 4.34
CA THR A 361 -17.08 3.17 4.89
C THR A 361 -16.50 4.26 5.79
N ARG A 362 -15.49 3.96 6.61
CA ARG A 362 -14.82 4.95 7.47
C ARG A 362 -14.03 5.95 6.61
N LEU A 363 -13.24 5.47 5.64
CA LEU A 363 -12.51 6.32 4.69
C LEU A 363 -13.44 7.24 3.88
N GLY A 364 -14.53 6.69 3.33
CA GLY A 364 -15.51 7.48 2.59
C GLY A 364 -16.21 8.57 3.42
N LYS A 365 -16.20 8.46 4.76
CA LYS A 365 -16.67 9.52 5.67
C LYS A 365 -15.58 10.53 5.97
N GLU A 366 -14.33 10.10 6.16
CA GLU A 366 -13.18 10.98 6.40
C GLU A 366 -12.96 11.93 5.21
N TYR A 367 -12.89 11.39 3.99
CA TYR A 367 -12.71 12.18 2.77
C TYR A 367 -13.88 13.12 2.45
N ALA A 368 -15.09 12.80 2.91
CA ALA A 368 -16.25 13.70 2.81
C ALA A 368 -16.28 14.79 3.90
N ALA A 369 -15.53 14.65 4.99
CA ALA A 369 -15.63 15.52 6.16
C ALA A 369 -14.62 16.67 6.18
N SER A 370 -13.41 16.49 5.61
CA SER A 370 -12.39 17.53 5.53
C SER A 370 -11.38 17.24 4.42
N PRO A 371 -10.81 18.25 3.73
CA PRO A 371 -9.52 18.05 3.08
C PRO A 371 -8.51 17.59 4.14
N LEU A 372 -7.75 16.53 3.85
CA LEU A 372 -6.83 15.93 4.81
C LEU A 372 -5.84 16.98 5.32
N GLY A 373 -5.69 17.08 6.65
CA GLY A 373 -4.79 18.01 7.29
C GLY A 373 -3.33 17.78 6.87
N VAL A 374 -2.55 18.86 6.81
CA VAL A 374 -1.12 18.80 6.47
C VAL A 374 -0.38 17.95 7.50
N ARG A 375 -0.01 16.71 7.13
CA ARG A 375 0.85 15.83 7.94
C ARG A 375 2.32 15.98 7.49
N PRO A 376 3.30 15.59 8.32
CA PRO A 376 4.71 15.56 7.91
C PRO A 376 4.93 14.69 6.67
N ALA A 377 5.88 15.07 5.81
CA ALA A 377 6.22 14.32 4.59
C ALA A 377 7.09 13.06 4.87
N HIS A 378 6.98 12.50 6.07
CA HIS A 378 7.67 11.30 6.56
C HIS A 378 6.74 10.53 7.51
N PHE A 379 7.05 9.27 7.78
CA PHE A 379 6.26 8.45 8.69
C PHE A 379 6.24 9.04 10.12
N VAL A 380 5.03 9.33 10.62
CA VAL A 380 4.75 9.56 12.04
C VAL A 380 3.53 8.72 12.40
N PRO A 381 3.57 7.87 13.45
CA PRO A 381 2.41 7.10 13.90
C PRO A 381 1.20 7.99 14.18
N TYR A 382 0.00 7.56 13.77
CA TYR A 382 -1.20 8.37 13.91
C TYR A 382 -1.46 8.90 15.35
N PRO A 383 -1.17 8.17 16.46
CA PRO A 383 -1.36 8.70 17.82
C PRO A 383 -0.40 9.85 18.19
N LEU A 384 0.73 9.98 17.48
CA LEU A 384 1.67 11.07 17.65
C LEU A 384 1.34 12.30 16.79
N THR A 385 0.39 12.19 15.85
CA THR A 385 -0.04 13.33 15.03
C THR A 385 -0.96 14.32 15.77
N ASN A 386 -1.37 14.00 17.00
CA ASN A 386 -2.19 14.88 17.83
C ASN A 386 -1.35 15.98 18.50
N SER A 387 -1.28 17.15 17.87
CA SER A 387 -0.57 18.33 18.38
C SER A 387 -1.13 18.95 19.67
N ALA A 388 -2.31 18.50 20.13
CA ALA A 388 -2.85 18.86 21.45
C ALA A 388 -2.36 17.93 22.58
N ARG A 389 -1.71 16.80 22.26
CA ARG A 389 -0.97 15.94 23.21
C ARG A 389 0.55 16.10 23.07
N TRP A 390 1.05 16.42 21.87
CA TRP A 390 2.48 16.43 21.56
C TRP A 390 2.96 17.75 20.95
N LEU A 391 3.92 18.41 21.60
CA LEU A 391 4.56 19.64 21.08
C LEU A 391 5.64 19.35 20.04
N GLU A 392 6.33 18.23 20.23
CA GLU A 392 7.52 17.83 19.50
C GLU A 392 7.50 16.30 19.36
N VAL A 393 7.79 15.79 18.17
CA VAL A 393 7.87 14.35 17.86
C VAL A 393 9.01 14.13 16.89
N GLN A 394 9.93 13.21 17.21
CA GLN A 394 11.07 12.84 16.37
C GLN A 394 11.32 11.33 16.46
N HIS A 395 11.93 10.71 15.45
CA HIS A 395 12.46 9.34 15.62
C HIS A 395 13.65 9.37 16.57
N LEU A 396 13.70 8.45 17.56
CA LEU A 396 14.74 8.45 18.59
C LEU A 396 16.08 7.87 18.11
N VAL A 397 16.04 6.91 17.18
CA VAL A 397 17.24 6.19 16.72
C VAL A 397 17.41 6.29 15.20
N ASN A 398 16.40 5.90 14.42
CA ASN A 398 16.35 6.06 12.97
C ASN A 398 14.92 5.91 12.43
N ILE A 399 14.72 6.23 11.16
CA ILE A 399 13.41 6.21 10.48
C ILE A 399 12.76 4.81 10.37
N ASP A 400 13.56 3.74 10.44
CA ASP A 400 13.06 2.36 10.41
C ASP A 400 12.68 1.83 11.81
N SER A 401 13.03 2.58 12.87
CA SER A 401 12.76 2.23 14.26
C SER A 401 11.40 2.75 14.73
N LEU A 402 10.67 1.91 15.45
CA LEU A 402 9.40 2.25 16.10
C LEU A 402 9.58 2.85 17.50
N LEU A 403 10.68 3.59 17.68
CA LEU A 403 11.02 4.34 18.90
C LEU A 403 11.08 5.83 18.56
N PHE A 404 10.31 6.63 19.29
CA PHE A 404 10.15 8.06 19.07
C PHE A 404 10.49 8.82 20.35
N PHE A 405 11.13 9.97 20.18
CA PHE A 405 11.08 11.05 21.15
C PHE A 405 9.71 11.73 21.01
N ALA A 406 9.05 12.03 22.12
CA ALA A 406 7.89 12.93 22.14
C ALA A 406 7.92 13.85 23.36
N ARG A 407 7.50 15.10 23.18
CA ARG A 407 7.33 16.08 24.27
C ARG A 407 5.85 16.29 24.57
N ASP A 408 5.46 15.97 25.80
CA ASP A 408 4.09 16.11 26.30
C ASP A 408 3.65 17.57 26.35
N ALA A 409 2.47 17.88 25.81
CA ALA A 409 1.96 19.25 25.71
C ALA A 409 1.32 19.81 26.99
N GLN A 410 1.11 18.98 28.01
CA GLN A 410 0.53 19.40 29.29
C GLN A 410 1.59 19.47 30.40
N THR A 411 2.63 18.65 30.32
CA THR A 411 3.69 18.56 31.34
C THR A 411 5.08 18.97 30.85
N GLU A 412 5.23 19.34 29.58
CA GLU A 412 6.50 19.61 28.86
C GLU A 412 7.55 18.48 28.92
N THR A 413 7.16 17.32 29.47
CA THR A 413 8.02 16.19 29.80
C THR A 413 8.47 15.48 28.53
N ALA A 414 9.77 15.23 28.41
CA ALA A 414 10.34 14.40 27.37
C ALA A 414 10.08 12.92 27.67
N LYS A 415 9.54 12.19 26.69
CA LYS A 415 9.18 10.77 26.78
C LYS A 415 9.81 10.00 25.63
N VAL A 416 10.14 8.74 25.89
CA VAL A 416 10.32 7.72 24.85
C VAL A 416 8.99 7.06 24.59
N ILE A 417 8.57 7.00 23.33
CA ILE A 417 7.37 6.30 22.88
C ILE A 417 7.81 5.09 22.04
N LYS A 418 7.48 3.87 22.48
CA LYS A 418 7.78 2.61 21.77
C LYS A 418 6.48 1.98 21.25
N TYR A 419 6.47 1.53 19.99
CA TYR A 419 5.37 0.74 19.42
C TYR A 419 5.76 -0.72 19.20
N VAL A 420 5.02 -1.64 19.82
CA VAL A 420 5.33 -3.08 19.90
C VAL A 420 4.06 -3.93 19.80
N THR A 421 4.18 -5.18 19.37
CA THR A 421 3.04 -6.13 19.32
C THR A 421 2.98 -7.09 20.51
N LYS A 422 3.98 -7.03 21.41
CA LYS A 422 4.05 -7.75 22.68
C LYS A 422 4.89 -6.91 23.64
N TYR A 423 4.42 -6.75 24.87
CA TYR A 423 5.14 -6.03 25.93
C TYR A 423 4.83 -6.63 27.30
N SER A 424 5.77 -6.52 28.24
CA SER A 424 5.57 -6.94 29.63
C SER A 424 5.40 -5.73 30.56
N THR A 425 4.23 -5.09 30.47
CA THR A 425 3.84 -3.95 31.32
C THR A 425 4.04 -4.25 32.80
N GLU A 426 3.70 -5.46 33.26
CA GLU A 426 3.88 -5.89 34.66
C GLU A 426 5.34 -5.94 35.09
N VAL A 427 6.25 -6.43 34.22
CA VAL A 427 7.69 -6.46 34.52
C VAL A 427 8.25 -5.04 34.51
N HIS A 428 7.91 -4.23 33.49
CA HIS A 428 8.37 -2.85 33.42
C HIS A 428 7.94 -2.06 34.66
N GLN A 429 6.67 -2.15 35.07
CA GLN A 429 6.19 -1.49 36.30
C GLN A 429 6.96 -1.97 37.54
N ALA A 430 7.11 -3.29 37.74
CA ALA A 430 7.81 -3.84 38.92
C ALA A 430 9.29 -3.41 39.00
N LEU A 431 9.96 -3.21 37.87
CA LEU A 431 11.32 -2.67 37.82
C LEU A 431 11.34 -1.14 37.95
N SER A 432 10.36 -0.43 37.39
CA SER A 432 10.18 1.03 37.55
C SER A 432 10.02 1.39 39.04
N ASP A 433 9.12 0.69 39.74
CA ASP A 433 8.82 0.86 41.17
C ASP A 433 10.04 0.61 42.08
N THR A 434 11.07 -0.07 41.57
CA THR A 434 12.31 -0.40 42.30
C THR A 434 13.56 0.29 41.75
N GLY A 435 13.41 1.23 40.80
CA GLY A 435 14.52 1.99 40.21
C GLY A 435 15.46 1.15 39.33
N LEU A 436 14.95 0.06 38.75
CA LEU A 436 15.66 -0.88 37.87
C LEU A 436 15.23 -0.76 36.39
N ALA A 437 14.25 0.08 36.07
CA ALA A 437 13.83 0.43 34.71
C ALA A 437 13.53 1.95 34.62
N PRO A 438 13.45 2.55 33.41
CA PRO A 438 12.89 3.89 33.26
C PRO A 438 11.47 3.94 33.82
N VAL A 439 11.02 5.07 34.37
CA VAL A 439 9.63 5.24 34.81
C VAL A 439 8.67 4.93 33.66
N LEU A 440 7.72 4.05 33.89
CA LEU A 440 6.60 3.81 32.96
C LEU A 440 5.51 4.86 33.21
N TYR A 441 5.10 5.58 32.17
CA TYR A 441 4.06 6.62 32.26
C TYR A 441 2.68 6.12 31.82
N ASP A 442 2.60 5.36 30.72
CA ASP A 442 1.34 4.92 30.11
C ASP A 442 1.57 3.68 29.21
N THR A 443 0.57 2.80 29.08
CA THR A 443 0.53 1.76 28.03
C THR A 443 -0.86 1.69 27.42
N VAL A 444 -0.95 2.05 26.14
CA VAL A 444 -2.23 2.11 25.40
C VAL A 444 -2.26 1.00 24.36
N GLN A 445 -3.21 0.06 24.51
CA GLN A 445 -3.48 -0.95 23.49
C GLN A 445 -4.18 -0.30 22.29
N LEU A 446 -3.57 -0.41 21.11
CA LEU A 446 -4.09 0.09 19.85
C LEU A 446 -4.74 -1.05 19.04
N LYS A 447 -5.50 -0.65 18.03
CA LYS A 447 -6.06 -1.54 17.01
C LYS A 447 -4.93 -2.12 16.13
N GLY A 448 -5.11 -3.34 15.66
CA GLY A 448 -4.13 -4.05 14.82
C GLY A 448 -2.99 -4.70 15.61
N GLY A 449 -3.22 -4.97 16.90
CA GLY A 449 -2.28 -5.71 17.74
C GLY A 449 -1.08 -4.92 18.27
N PHE A 450 -0.96 -3.62 17.96
CA PHE A 450 0.09 -2.76 18.51
C PHE A 450 -0.27 -2.20 19.87
N MET A 451 0.72 -2.02 20.73
CA MET A 451 0.67 -1.27 21.98
C MET A 451 1.62 -0.08 21.87
N GLN A 452 1.17 1.08 22.32
CA GLN A 452 1.99 2.26 22.60
C GLN A 452 2.47 2.18 24.05
N VAL A 453 3.77 2.32 24.27
CA VAL A 453 4.39 2.40 25.61
C VAL A 453 5.05 3.76 25.75
N GLU A 454 4.74 4.49 26.83
CA GLU A 454 5.34 5.79 27.15
C GLU A 454 6.24 5.66 28.38
N MET A 455 7.52 6.04 28.28
CA MET A 455 8.50 5.88 29.36
C MET A 455 9.48 7.05 29.49
N GLU A 456 10.15 7.14 30.65
CA GLU A 456 11.24 8.08 30.97
C GLU A 456 12.35 8.04 29.91
N LEU A 457 12.75 9.22 29.44
CA LEU A 457 13.93 9.38 28.58
C LEU A 457 15.19 9.38 29.45
N LEU A 458 15.99 8.31 29.36
CA LEU A 458 17.31 8.24 29.99
C LEU A 458 18.35 8.94 29.09
N ALA A 459 18.44 10.27 29.23
CA ALA A 459 19.14 11.16 28.31
C ALA A 459 20.67 11.21 28.53
N GLU A 460 21.45 11.48 27.47
CA GLU A 460 22.91 11.52 27.53
C GLU A 460 23.41 12.72 28.35
N GLU A 461 22.71 13.85 28.26
CA GLU A 461 22.94 15.06 29.06
C GLU A 461 22.75 14.84 30.58
N ASP A 462 21.95 13.86 30.99
CA ASP A 462 21.78 13.43 32.39
C ASP A 462 22.84 12.39 32.82
N GLY A 463 23.83 12.10 31.97
CA GLY A 463 24.92 11.16 32.22
C GLY A 463 24.58 9.69 31.97
N TRP A 464 23.50 9.39 31.23
CA TRP A 464 23.17 8.02 30.85
C TRP A 464 23.94 7.56 29.62
N THR A 465 24.49 6.35 29.67
CA THR A 465 25.15 5.69 28.55
C THR A 465 24.67 4.25 28.43
N ARG A 466 24.50 3.77 27.20
CA ARG A 466 24.09 2.39 26.91
C ARG A 466 25.29 1.45 27.07
N LEU A 467 25.10 0.30 27.71
CA LEU A 467 26.21 -0.53 28.18
C LEU A 467 27.06 -1.11 27.03
N ASP A 468 26.50 -1.30 25.83
CA ASP A 468 27.26 -1.71 24.62
C ASP A 468 28.11 -0.60 23.99
N MET A 469 27.97 0.66 24.42
CA MET A 469 28.76 1.81 23.93
C MET A 469 30.02 2.06 24.77
N MET A 470 30.20 1.36 25.89
CA MET A 470 31.30 1.57 26.84
C MET A 470 32.60 0.86 26.44
N SER A 471 33.74 1.41 26.89
CA SER A 471 35.06 0.78 26.74
C SER A 471 35.18 -0.50 27.59
N ALA A 472 36.17 -1.36 27.29
CA ALA A 472 36.43 -2.56 28.09
C ALA A 472 36.80 -2.24 29.56
N GLU A 473 37.48 -1.11 29.78
CA GLU A 473 37.86 -0.59 31.09
C GLU A 473 36.65 -0.04 31.86
N GLU A 474 35.72 0.63 31.17
CA GLU A 474 34.47 1.14 31.73
C GLU A 474 33.51 0.00 32.08
N LEU A 475 33.31 -0.95 31.16
CA LEU A 475 32.60 -2.20 31.37
C LEU A 475 33.11 -2.94 32.61
N SER A 476 34.44 -3.06 32.76
CA SER A 476 35.05 -3.72 33.91
C SER A 476 34.78 -3.02 35.25
N ARG A 477 34.48 -1.71 35.24
CA ARG A 477 34.11 -0.93 36.44
C ARG A 477 32.63 -1.09 36.79
N VAL A 478 31.73 -1.04 35.79
CA VAL A 478 30.27 -1.09 36.02
C VAL A 478 29.73 -2.52 36.15
N GLN A 479 30.42 -3.52 35.59
CA GLN A 479 30.02 -4.94 35.57
C GLN A 479 29.54 -5.49 36.94
N PRO A 480 30.21 -5.24 38.08
CA PRO A 480 29.71 -5.71 39.38
C PRO A 480 28.35 -5.12 39.77
N ALA A 481 28.12 -3.83 39.48
CA ALA A 481 26.85 -3.16 39.77
C ALA A 481 25.74 -3.60 38.82
N VAL A 482 26.06 -3.83 37.54
CA VAL A 482 25.11 -4.35 36.53
C VAL A 482 24.67 -5.77 36.87
N LEU A 483 25.60 -6.65 37.30
CA LEU A 483 25.25 -8.00 37.74
C LEU A 483 24.40 -7.98 39.02
N ALA A 484 24.75 -7.16 40.01
CA ALA A 484 23.93 -6.97 41.21
C ALA A 484 22.55 -6.33 40.92
N ALA A 485 22.42 -5.55 39.83
CA ALA A 485 21.12 -5.08 39.35
C ALA A 485 20.29 -6.21 38.74
N LEU A 486 20.90 -7.10 37.96
CA LEU A 486 20.23 -8.29 37.41
C LEU A 486 19.79 -9.27 38.52
N ASP A 487 20.63 -9.51 39.54
CA ASP A 487 20.27 -10.33 40.70
C ASP A 487 19.05 -9.76 41.45
N ARG A 488 18.96 -8.41 41.56
CA ARG A 488 17.77 -7.73 42.12
C ARG A 488 16.54 -7.95 41.22
N VAL A 489 16.66 -7.81 39.89
CA VAL A 489 15.58 -8.12 38.94
C VAL A 489 15.09 -9.57 39.11
N HIS A 490 15.99 -10.54 39.21
CA HIS A 490 15.63 -11.95 39.38
C HIS A 490 15.02 -12.28 40.74
N ALA A 491 15.28 -11.47 41.77
CA ALA A 491 14.64 -11.58 43.07
C ALA A 491 13.18 -11.07 43.09
N LEU A 492 12.82 -10.14 42.19
CA LEU A 492 11.47 -9.56 42.11
C LEU A 492 10.39 -10.61 41.85
N ARG A 493 9.17 -10.27 42.29
CA ARG A 493 7.97 -11.10 42.19
C ARG A 493 6.87 -10.35 41.46
N LEU A 494 6.30 -11.01 40.46
CA LEU A 494 5.09 -10.57 39.78
C LEU A 494 3.85 -10.80 40.67
N PRO A 495 2.68 -10.20 40.37
CA PRO A 495 1.47 -10.33 41.18
C PRO A 495 1.01 -11.78 41.41
N ASP A 496 1.39 -12.71 40.53
CA ASP A 496 1.10 -14.15 40.61
C ASP A 496 2.14 -14.97 41.42
N GLY A 497 3.12 -14.31 42.04
CA GLY A 497 4.23 -14.91 42.80
C GLY A 497 5.38 -15.45 41.94
N GLY A 498 5.25 -15.43 40.61
CA GLY A 498 6.31 -15.79 39.68
C GLY A 498 7.51 -14.85 39.79
N SER A 499 8.72 -15.38 39.51
CA SER A 499 9.92 -14.54 39.42
C SER A 499 10.11 -14.00 38.01
N VAL A 500 10.74 -12.82 37.91
CA VAL A 500 10.94 -12.11 36.64
C VAL A 500 12.08 -12.75 35.82
N VAL A 501 11.89 -12.82 34.50
CA VAL A 501 12.94 -13.02 33.48
C VAL A 501 12.82 -11.92 32.43
N LEU A 502 13.95 -11.37 31.97
CA LEU A 502 13.98 -10.36 30.91
C LEU A 502 13.95 -10.99 29.51
N ALA A 503 14.47 -12.21 29.39
CA ALA A 503 14.63 -13.04 28.19
C ALA A 503 15.60 -12.47 27.13
N ASP A 504 15.68 -11.15 26.97
CA ASP A 504 16.60 -10.45 26.06
C ASP A 504 17.60 -9.56 26.82
N CYS A 505 18.22 -10.10 27.88
CA CYS A 505 19.18 -9.37 28.70
C CYS A 505 20.57 -9.28 28.04
N ARG A 506 20.75 -8.34 27.11
CA ARG A 506 22.01 -8.01 26.42
C ARG A 506 22.40 -6.53 26.63
N PRO A 507 23.69 -6.14 26.50
CA PRO A 507 24.15 -4.79 26.89
C PRO A 507 23.45 -3.62 26.18
N CYS A 508 22.97 -3.78 24.94
CA CYS A 508 22.19 -2.74 24.26
C CYS A 508 20.80 -2.49 24.89
N ASN A 509 20.35 -3.35 25.81
CA ASN A 509 19.10 -3.23 26.55
C ASN A 509 19.34 -2.79 28.02
N VAL A 510 20.55 -2.31 28.34
CA VAL A 510 20.95 -1.79 29.66
C VAL A 510 21.50 -0.37 29.52
N MET A 511 20.92 0.58 30.26
CA MET A 511 21.47 1.92 30.45
C MET A 511 22.15 1.98 31.82
N VAL A 512 23.28 2.69 31.90
CA VAL A 512 24.02 2.94 33.13
C VAL A 512 24.38 4.41 33.26
N ARG A 513 24.48 4.89 34.49
CA ARG A 513 24.93 6.25 34.83
C ARG A 513 25.80 6.20 36.07
N ILE A 514 26.94 6.88 36.04
CA ILE A 514 27.80 7.04 37.22
C ILE A 514 27.39 8.33 37.92
N VAL A 515 26.95 8.25 39.17
CA VAL A 515 26.54 9.39 40.00
C VAL A 515 27.59 9.72 41.05
N ASP A 516 27.40 10.83 41.78
CA ASP A 516 28.32 11.30 42.81
C ASP A 516 28.71 10.21 43.82
N GLY A 517 29.99 10.21 44.21
CA GLY A 517 30.59 9.14 45.02
C GLY A 517 30.97 7.88 44.24
N GLY A 518 30.73 7.82 42.92
CA GLY A 518 31.08 6.68 42.06
C GLY A 518 30.09 5.51 42.14
N LEU A 519 28.87 5.76 42.62
CA LEU A 519 27.78 4.80 42.56
C LEU A 519 27.30 4.66 41.11
N VAL A 520 26.88 3.45 40.72
CA VAL A 520 26.38 3.16 39.38
C VAL A 520 24.87 2.91 39.45
N ASP A 521 24.10 3.82 38.86
CA ASP A 521 22.68 3.65 38.56
C ASP A 521 22.54 2.77 37.30
N VAL A 522 21.59 1.83 37.29
CA VAL A 522 21.46 0.80 36.26
C VAL A 522 19.98 0.56 35.96
N ARG A 523 19.59 0.75 34.70
CA ARG A 523 18.21 0.56 34.23
C ARG A 523 18.18 -0.40 33.04
N PHE A 524 17.29 -1.39 33.09
CA PHE A 524 16.95 -2.23 31.94
C PHE A 524 15.86 -1.53 31.11
N ILE A 525 15.96 -1.57 29.78
CA ILE A 525 15.13 -0.72 28.89
C ILE A 525 14.31 -1.46 27.82
N ASP A 526 14.39 -2.80 27.75
CA ASP A 526 13.55 -3.59 26.84
C ASP A 526 12.84 -4.74 27.57
N PHE A 527 11.54 -4.86 27.32
CA PHE A 527 10.60 -5.76 28.00
C PHE A 527 9.67 -6.50 27.03
N ASP A 528 9.92 -6.46 25.72
CA ASP A 528 9.07 -7.09 24.70
C ASP A 528 8.97 -8.62 24.88
N TRP A 529 10.05 -9.23 25.39
CA TRP A 529 10.17 -10.66 25.58
C TRP A 529 10.04 -11.10 27.04
N ALA A 530 10.06 -10.14 27.97
CA ALA A 530 10.10 -10.35 29.41
C ALA A 530 8.80 -10.94 29.97
N GLY A 531 8.85 -11.41 31.22
CA GLY A 531 7.68 -11.86 31.97
C GLY A 531 8.04 -12.84 33.09
N ARG A 532 7.13 -13.77 33.36
CA ARG A 532 7.33 -14.83 34.36
C ARG A 532 8.29 -15.92 33.84
N ALA A 533 9.35 -16.16 34.61
CA ALA A 533 10.33 -17.23 34.37
C ALA A 533 9.65 -18.61 34.30
N GLY A 534 10.06 -19.43 33.34
CA GLY A 534 9.47 -20.76 33.10
C GLY A 534 8.07 -20.73 32.48
N VAL A 535 7.51 -19.55 32.16
CA VAL A 535 6.18 -19.41 31.54
C VAL A 535 6.30 -18.76 30.17
N VAL A 536 6.89 -17.56 30.08
CA VAL A 536 7.08 -16.90 28.77
C VAL A 536 8.03 -17.69 27.88
N ARG A 537 7.76 -17.67 26.57
CA ARG A 537 8.51 -18.38 25.53
C ARG A 537 9.22 -17.41 24.58
N TYR A 538 10.35 -17.84 24.04
CA TYR A 538 11.06 -17.12 22.99
C TYR A 538 10.26 -17.08 21.67
N PRO A 539 10.40 -16.01 20.85
CA PRO A 539 9.70 -15.91 19.58
C PRO A 539 10.23 -16.92 18.54
N CYS A 540 9.46 -17.10 17.47
CA CYS A 540 9.73 -18.02 16.37
C CYS A 540 10.76 -17.52 15.33
N PHE A 541 11.22 -16.28 15.46
CA PHE A 541 12.19 -15.65 14.56
C PHE A 541 13.31 -14.98 15.37
N MET A 542 14.12 -15.78 16.06
CA MET A 542 15.24 -15.26 16.85
C MET A 542 16.40 -14.83 15.94
N ASN A 543 17.08 -13.73 16.29
CA ASN A 543 18.29 -13.32 15.58
C ASN A 543 19.49 -14.16 16.04
N HIS A 544 19.68 -15.35 15.47
CA HIS A 544 20.87 -16.19 15.69
C HIS A 544 22.12 -15.72 14.93
N ARG A 545 22.00 -14.68 14.08
CA ARG A 545 23.11 -14.17 13.26
C ARG A 545 23.96 -13.19 14.05
N ASP A 546 23.32 -12.22 14.71
CA ASP A 546 24.01 -11.10 15.37
C ASP A 546 23.96 -11.17 16.91
N VAL A 547 23.21 -12.12 17.51
CA VAL A 547 23.14 -12.32 18.97
C VAL A 547 23.64 -13.74 19.35
N PRO A 548 24.65 -13.87 20.23
CA PRO A 548 25.24 -15.16 20.61
C PRO A 548 24.43 -15.84 21.74
N TRP A 549 23.23 -16.31 21.40
CA TRP A 549 22.30 -16.92 22.37
C TRP A 549 22.95 -18.06 23.20
N PRO A 550 22.68 -18.13 24.52
CA PRO A 550 23.27 -19.13 25.39
C PRO A 550 22.56 -20.48 25.31
N ASP A 551 23.29 -21.53 25.68
CA ASP A 551 22.83 -22.92 25.67
C ASP A 551 21.56 -23.09 26.51
N GLY A 552 20.47 -23.48 25.85
CA GLY A 552 19.11 -23.55 26.41
C GLY A 552 18.10 -22.58 25.74
N VAL A 553 18.58 -21.54 25.08
CA VAL A 553 17.74 -20.56 24.37
C VAL A 553 17.50 -20.99 22.92
N LYS A 554 16.23 -21.18 22.56
CA LYS A 554 15.74 -21.53 21.21
C LYS A 554 14.30 -21.03 21.02
N GLU A 555 13.85 -20.95 19.77
CA GLU A 555 12.47 -20.69 19.37
C GLU A 555 11.47 -21.50 20.20
N PHE A 556 10.41 -20.84 20.69
CA PHE A 556 9.35 -21.41 21.52
C PHE A 556 9.77 -22.03 22.87
N GLU A 557 11.05 -22.15 23.20
CA GLU A 557 11.47 -22.64 24.52
C GLU A 557 11.16 -21.62 25.62
N HIS A 558 11.04 -22.09 26.86
CA HIS A 558 10.77 -21.22 28.00
C HIS A 558 11.99 -20.36 28.38
N ALA A 559 11.76 -19.07 28.64
CA ALA A 559 12.80 -18.21 29.19
C ALA A 559 13.03 -18.49 30.68
N LEU A 560 14.30 -18.61 31.07
CA LEU A 560 14.74 -18.87 32.43
C LEU A 560 15.75 -17.80 32.84
N GLN A 561 15.80 -17.46 34.13
CA GLN A 561 16.70 -16.42 34.68
C GLN A 561 18.18 -16.66 34.32
N ILE A 562 18.61 -17.92 34.31
CA ILE A 562 19.97 -18.31 33.90
C ILE A 562 20.29 -17.96 32.44
N HIS A 563 19.29 -17.77 31.57
CA HIS A 563 19.50 -17.30 30.20
C HIS A 563 19.91 -15.83 30.18
N ASP A 564 19.26 -14.97 30.98
CA ASP A 564 19.62 -13.56 31.11
C ASP A 564 21.08 -13.42 31.57
N THR A 565 21.45 -14.14 32.64
CA THR A 565 22.80 -14.11 33.20
C THR A 565 23.83 -14.60 32.18
N ARG A 566 23.55 -15.71 31.47
CA ARG A 566 24.47 -16.29 30.47
C ARG A 566 24.58 -15.46 29.19
N LEU A 567 23.54 -14.73 28.81
CA LEU A 567 23.56 -13.82 27.66
C LEU A 567 24.37 -12.57 28.02
N LEU A 568 24.05 -11.91 29.13
CA LEU A 568 24.74 -10.71 29.57
C LEU A 568 26.24 -10.96 29.81
N THR A 569 26.60 -12.02 30.54
CA THR A 569 28.01 -12.36 30.83
C THR A 569 28.79 -12.85 29.60
N ARG A 570 28.15 -13.27 28.51
CA ARG A 570 28.82 -13.57 27.23
C ARG A 570 29.38 -12.32 26.55
N HIS A 571 28.82 -11.15 26.82
CA HIS A 571 29.25 -9.87 26.23
C HIS A 571 30.18 -9.04 27.13
N LEU A 572 30.24 -9.34 28.44
CA LEU A 572 31.06 -8.59 29.39
C LEU A 572 32.51 -9.08 29.43
N PRO A 573 33.47 -8.24 29.86
CA PRO A 573 34.84 -8.67 30.10
C PRO A 573 34.90 -9.88 31.05
N LYS A 574 35.79 -10.82 30.77
CA LYS A 574 36.14 -11.87 31.74
C LYS A 574 36.88 -11.22 32.89
N MET A 575 36.33 -11.31 34.10
CA MET A 575 37.04 -10.87 35.30
C MET A 575 38.39 -11.59 35.40
N SER A 576 39.46 -10.82 35.53
CA SER A 576 40.80 -11.36 35.76
C SER A 576 40.85 -11.99 37.14
N THR A 577 41.07 -13.30 37.22
CA THR A 577 41.28 -14.03 38.49
C THR A 577 42.69 -13.76 39.02
N ALA A 578 42.94 -12.53 39.42
CA ALA A 578 44.19 -12.12 40.06
C ALA A 578 44.13 -12.36 41.58
N ALA A 579 45.18 -12.99 42.11
CA ALA A 579 45.49 -13.13 43.54
C ALA A 579 44.56 -14.04 44.40
N THR A 580 44.64 -15.36 44.18
CA THR A 580 44.47 -16.36 45.27
C THR A 580 45.65 -17.32 45.45
N ASP A 581 46.52 -17.47 44.45
CA ASP A 581 47.71 -18.34 44.49
C ASP A 581 48.87 -17.71 45.28
N GLY A 582 48.61 -17.34 46.54
CA GLY A 582 49.55 -16.60 47.39
C GLY A 582 49.60 -17.03 48.86
N TRP A 583 48.76 -17.99 49.30
CA TRP A 583 48.75 -18.49 50.67
C TRP A 583 48.41 -19.98 50.76
N LEU A 584 49.42 -20.83 50.54
CA LEU A 584 49.66 -22.05 51.33
C LEU A 584 51.11 -22.52 51.08
N SER A 585 51.77 -22.96 52.15
CA SER A 585 53.20 -23.33 52.22
C SER A 585 53.43 -24.82 52.06
#